data_AF-A0A8H3DUU5-F1
#
_entry.id   AF-A0A8H3DUU5-F1
#
_cell.length_a   1.000
_cell.length_b   1.000
_cell.length_c   1.000
_cell.angle_alpha   90.00
_cell.angle_beta   90.00
_cell.angle_gamma   90.00
#
_symmetry.space_group_name_H-M   'P 1'
#
loop_
_entity.id
_entity.type
_entity.pdbx_description
1 polymer ?
#
loop_
_entity_poly.entity_id
_entity_poly.type
_entity_poly.pdbx_seq_one_letter_code
_entity_poly.pdbx_strand_id
1 'polypeptide(L)'
;MSAASPLSMGRDINRACSLRRLTLSVSSSAEITDVDNFRVAATVSNTGSETLRLLRDPRSPLSTYATETFGVVNNKETRAQFSGIKARCWPSRVVC
;
A
#
# COMPACT_ATOMS: atom_id res chain seq x y z
N MET A 1 1.12 -32.46 54.38
CA MET A 1 2.05 -32.22 53.26
C MET A 1 1.59 -33.07 52.09
N SER A 2 0.89 -32.47 51.12
CA SER A 2 0.50 -33.15 49.87
C SER A 2 1.02 -32.29 48.74
N ALA A 3 2.01 -32.80 48.02
CA ALA A 3 2.63 -32.10 46.90
C ALA A 3 1.67 -32.14 45.70
N ALA A 4 1.22 -30.97 45.26
CA ALA A 4 0.59 -30.85 43.95
C ALA A 4 1.67 -30.89 42.87
N SER A 5 1.64 -31.91 42.02
CA SER A 5 2.48 -32.00 40.83
C SER A 5 2.16 -30.85 39.86
N PRO A 6 3.16 -30.23 39.20
CA PRO A 6 2.88 -29.22 38.19
C PRO A 6 2.28 -29.88 36.94
N LEU A 7 1.14 -29.37 36.49
CA LEU A 7 0.58 -29.69 35.18
C LEU A 7 1.57 -29.18 34.11
N SER A 8 2.25 -30.13 33.46
CA SER A 8 2.89 -29.88 32.17
C SER A 8 1.77 -29.67 31.16
N MET A 9 1.41 -28.41 30.89
CA MET A 9 0.57 -28.06 29.76
C MET A 9 1.47 -27.68 28.59
N GLY A 10 1.35 -28.49 27.55
CA GLY A 10 2.18 -28.49 26.37
C GLY A 10 2.04 -27.22 25.56
N ARG A 11 3.13 -26.94 24.83
CA ARG A 11 3.29 -25.94 23.77
C ARG A 11 1.94 -25.50 23.19
N ASP A 12 1.48 -24.33 23.61
CA ASP A 12 0.47 -23.61 22.85
C ASP A 12 1.07 -23.34 21.47
N ILE A 13 0.57 -24.14 20.53
CA ILE A 13 0.60 -23.94 19.09
C ILE A 13 0.66 -22.46 18.75
N ASN A 14 1.83 -21.98 18.32
CA ASN A 14 2.02 -20.69 17.66
C ASN A 14 1.14 -20.65 16.40
N ARG A 15 -0.15 -20.34 16.57
CA ARG A 15 -0.99 -19.91 15.47
C ARG A 15 -0.61 -18.46 15.21
N ALA A 16 0.41 -18.27 14.39
CA ALA A 16 0.70 -16.96 13.83
C ALA A 16 -0.59 -16.46 13.15
N CYS A 17 -1.11 -15.34 13.62
CA CYS A 17 -2.22 -14.65 12.96
C CYS A 17 -1.66 -14.13 11.63
N SER A 18 -1.78 -14.96 10.60
CA SER A 18 -1.34 -14.66 9.25
C SER A 18 -2.26 -13.56 8.72
N LEU A 19 -1.71 -12.36 8.56
CA LEU A 19 -2.49 -11.16 8.29
C LEU A 19 -1.97 -10.54 6.99
N ARG A 20 -2.85 -10.47 5.98
CA ARG A 20 -2.61 -9.70 4.76
C ARG A 20 -3.05 -8.26 5.01
N ARG A 21 -2.08 -7.36 5.26
CA ARG A 21 -2.33 -5.95 5.53
C ARG A 21 -1.36 -5.07 4.78
N LEU A 22 -1.87 -3.96 4.28
CA LEU A 22 -1.12 -3.05 3.44
C LEU A 22 -1.59 -1.62 3.70
N THR A 23 -0.64 -0.71 3.82
CA THR A 23 -0.89 0.71 4.07
C THR A 23 -0.36 1.52 2.89
N LEU A 24 -1.14 2.50 2.45
CA LEU A 24 -0.72 3.52 1.49
C LEU A 24 -0.62 4.85 2.24
N SER A 25 0.55 5.47 2.23
CA SER A 25 0.77 6.83 2.70
C SER A 25 1.08 7.73 1.52
N VAL A 26 0.54 8.95 1.52
CA VAL A 26 0.79 9.97 0.49
C VAL A 26 1.31 11.21 1.19
N SER A 27 2.45 11.71 0.72
CA SER A 27 3.08 12.94 1.21
C SER A 27 3.41 13.87 0.05
N SER A 28 3.62 15.13 0.37
CA SER A 28 4.08 16.14 -0.60
C SER A 28 5.30 16.88 -0.06
N SER A 29 5.94 17.68 -0.91
CA SER A 29 7.01 18.60 -0.51
C SER A 29 6.59 19.45 0.69
N ALA A 30 7.52 19.69 1.63
CA ALA A 30 7.25 20.47 2.84
C ALA A 30 6.81 21.92 2.55
N GLU A 31 7.29 22.47 1.44
CA GLU A 31 6.90 23.79 0.95
C GLU A 31 6.64 23.70 -0.56
N ILE A 32 5.46 24.16 -0.98
CA ILE A 32 5.04 24.21 -2.38
C ILE A 32 4.84 25.68 -2.71
N THR A 33 5.72 26.22 -3.53
CA THR A 33 5.71 27.64 -3.92
C THR A 33 5.19 27.82 -5.34
N ASP A 34 5.30 26.78 -6.18
CA ASP A 34 4.78 26.77 -7.54
C ASP A 34 4.54 25.33 -8.04
N VAL A 35 3.91 25.17 -9.21
CA VAL A 35 3.64 23.86 -9.82
C VAL A 35 4.94 23.10 -10.12
N ASP A 36 6.02 23.79 -10.45
CA ASP A 36 7.32 23.18 -10.77
C ASP A 36 7.95 22.45 -9.57
N ASN A 37 7.66 22.89 -8.34
CA ASN A 37 8.15 22.26 -7.11
C ASN A 37 7.10 21.35 -6.44
N PHE A 38 5.93 21.18 -7.05
CA PHE A 38 4.90 20.26 -6.58
C PHE A 38 5.32 18.80 -6.83
N ARG A 39 5.81 18.15 -5.76
CA ARG A 39 6.15 16.72 -5.77
C ARG A 39 5.27 15.98 -4.76
N VAL A 40 4.78 14.82 -5.18
CA VAL A 40 3.99 13.90 -4.36
C VAL A 40 4.71 12.56 -4.31
N ALA A 41 4.83 11.99 -3.12
CA ALA A 41 5.36 10.65 -2.91
C ALA A 41 4.26 9.75 -2.35
N ALA A 42 4.15 8.54 -2.87
CA ALA A 42 3.29 7.50 -2.34
C ALA A 42 4.14 6.33 -1.84
N THR A 43 3.95 5.96 -0.58
CA THR A 43 4.64 4.86 0.07
C THR A 43 3.66 3.72 0.31
N VAL A 44 3.94 2.57 -0.30
CA VAL A 44 3.19 1.33 -0.13
C VAL A 44 3.94 0.44 0.86
N SER A 45 3.34 0.14 2.01
CA SER A 45 3.96 -0.67 3.07
C SER A 45 3.15 -1.93 3.35
N ASN A 46 3.81 -3.09 3.32
CA ASN A 46 3.24 -4.32 3.83
C ASN A 46 3.37 -4.32 5.36
N THR A 47 2.24 -4.14 6.05
CA THR A 47 2.16 -4.13 7.51
C THR A 47 1.66 -5.46 8.08
N GLY A 48 1.46 -6.44 7.20
CA GLY A 48 1.11 -7.81 7.53
C GLY A 48 2.30 -8.69 7.85
N SER A 49 2.00 -9.92 8.26
CA SER A 49 2.99 -10.98 8.50
C SER A 49 3.26 -11.84 7.26
N GLU A 50 2.45 -11.70 6.21
CA GLU A 50 2.57 -12.45 4.96
C GLU A 50 3.33 -11.67 3.89
N THR A 51 4.06 -12.39 3.03
CA THR A 51 4.61 -11.80 1.79
C THR A 51 3.49 -11.59 0.78
N LEU A 52 3.33 -10.37 0.27
CA LEU A 52 2.30 -10.02 -0.70
C LEU A 52 2.89 -9.85 -2.10
N ARG A 53 2.17 -10.37 -3.12
CA ARG A 53 2.45 -10.09 -4.52
C ARG A 53 1.48 -9.02 -5.00
N LEU A 54 2.02 -7.85 -5.35
CA LEU A 54 1.20 -6.71 -5.76
C LEU A 54 1.20 -6.56 -7.27
N LEU A 55 0.01 -6.31 -7.83
CA LEU A 55 -0.13 -5.99 -9.24
C LEU A 55 0.49 -4.60 -9.50
N ARG A 56 1.46 -4.54 -10.41
CA ARG A 56 1.97 -3.28 -10.96
C ARG A 56 1.01 -2.75 -12.02
N ASP A 57 -0.19 -2.35 -11.58
CA ASP A 57 -1.16 -1.68 -12.44
C ASP A 57 -0.57 -0.34 -12.92
N PRO A 58 -0.72 0.04 -14.19
CA PRO A 58 -0.21 1.32 -14.65
C PRO A 58 -0.68 2.51 -13.82
N ARG A 59 -1.94 2.53 -13.35
CA ARG A 59 -2.51 3.61 -12.53
C ARG A 59 -2.17 3.50 -11.03
N SER A 60 -1.37 2.51 -10.63
CA SER A 60 -0.92 2.35 -9.25
C SER A 60 0.34 3.18 -8.99
N PRO A 61 0.59 3.64 -7.74
CA PRO A 61 1.86 4.26 -7.35
C PRO A 61 3.08 3.33 -7.50
N LEU A 62 2.88 2.04 -7.77
CA LEU A 62 3.95 1.07 -8.05
C LEU A 62 4.37 1.04 -9.54
N SER A 63 3.73 1.86 -10.38
CA SER A 63 4.01 2.00 -11.79
C SER A 63 5.08 3.05 -12.05
N THR A 64 5.90 2.83 -13.09
CA THR A 64 6.81 3.82 -13.63
C THR A 64 6.22 4.61 -14.81
N TYR A 65 5.00 4.28 -15.23
CA TYR A 65 4.31 4.96 -16.32
C TYR A 65 3.74 6.30 -15.84
N ALA A 66 3.82 7.32 -16.70
CA ALA A 66 3.19 8.63 -16.48
C ALA A 66 1.68 8.57 -16.74
N THR A 67 0.96 7.73 -15.99
CA THR A 67 -0.50 7.59 -16.02
C THR A 67 -1.15 8.39 -14.90
N GLU A 68 -2.48 8.38 -14.87
CA GLU A 68 -3.29 9.08 -13.88
C GLU A 68 -3.30 8.35 -12.52
N THR A 69 -2.17 8.38 -11.82
CA THR A 69 -1.98 7.73 -10.51
C THR A 69 -2.65 8.50 -9.37
N PHE A 70 -2.68 9.83 -9.47
CA PHE A 70 -3.28 10.70 -8.46
C PHE A 70 -4.41 11.54 -9.06
N GLY A 71 -5.52 11.65 -8.31
CA GLY A 71 -6.52 12.67 -8.57
C GLY A 71 -6.12 13.97 -7.91
N VAL A 72 -5.95 15.04 -8.70
CA VAL A 72 -5.62 16.38 -8.18
C VAL A 72 -6.88 17.25 -8.27
N VAL A 73 -7.30 17.79 -7.14
CA VAL A 73 -8.45 18.69 -7.02
C VAL A 73 -8.02 19.99 -6.34
N ASN A 74 -8.62 21.11 -6.73
CA ASN A 74 -8.42 22.38 -6.03
C ASN A 74 -9.40 22.52 -4.84
N ASN A 75 -9.28 23.62 -4.11
CA ASN A 75 -10.15 23.96 -2.97
C ASN A 75 -11.63 24.19 -3.35
N LYS A 76 -11.96 24.25 -4.64
CA LYS A 76 -13.32 24.33 -5.18
C LYS A 76 -13.80 23.00 -5.77
N GLU A 77 -13.13 21.89 -5.42
CA GLU A 77 -13.45 20.54 -5.90
C GLU A 77 -13.35 20.37 -7.42
N THR A 78 -12.70 21.31 -8.11
CA THR A 78 -12.46 21.20 -9.55
C THR A 78 -11.25 20.31 -9.80
N ARG A 79 -11.45 19.27 -10.60
CA ARG A 79 -10.42 18.29 -10.93
C ARG A 79 -9.49 18.81 -12.03
N ALA A 80 -8.19 18.66 -11.83
CA ALA A 80 -7.21 18.93 -12.87
C ALA A 80 -7.37 17.94 -14.03
N GLN A 81 -7.20 18.42 -15.26
CA GLN A 81 -7.19 17.55 -16.43
C GLN A 81 -5.88 16.76 -16.48
N PHE A 82 -6.00 15.45 -16.68
CA PHE A 82 -4.84 14.58 -16.84
C PHE A 82 -4.29 14.65 -18.28
N SER A 83 -2.99 14.92 -18.42
CA SER A 83 -2.29 15.11 -19.71
C SER A 83 -1.26 14.03 -20.05
N GLY A 84 -1.18 12.94 -19.28
CA GLY A 84 -0.22 11.86 -19.50
C GLY A 84 -0.76 10.73 -20.39
N ILE A 85 -0.15 9.55 -20.25
CA ILE A 85 -0.46 8.39 -21.10
C ILE A 85 -1.62 7.56 -20.56
N LYS A 86 -2.36 6.92 -21.47
CA LYS A 86 -3.31 5.86 -21.14
C LYS A 86 -2.69 4.50 -21.45
N ALA A 87 -2.38 3.74 -20.41
CA ALA A 87 -1.83 2.40 -20.56
C ALA A 87 -2.92 1.33 -20.42
N ARG A 88 -2.90 0.32 -21.29
CA ARG A 88 -3.81 -0.83 -21.24
C ARG A 88 -3.19 -1.92 -20.37
N CYS A 89 -3.82 -2.27 -19.25
CA CYS A 89 -3.37 -3.32 -18.34
C CYS A 89 -4.13 -4.63 -18.63
N TRP A 90 -3.41 -5.74 -18.82
CA TRP A 90 -3.97 -7.10 -18.89
C TRP A 90 -3.37 -7.94 -17.77
N PRO A 91 -4.07 -8.13 -16.65
CA PRO A 91 -3.53 -8.91 -15.56
C PRO A 91 -3.50 -10.40 -15.93
N SER A 92 -2.33 -10.93 -16.25
CA SER A 92 -2.11 -12.38 -16.35
C SER A 92 -1.93 -12.95 -14.94
N ARG A 93 -3.06 -13.26 -14.28
CA ARG A 93 -3.18 -13.96 -12.98
C ARG A 93 -2.33 -13.41 -11.82
N VAL A 94 -2.98 -12.71 -10.90
CA VAL A 94 -2.52 -12.62 -9.50
C VAL A 94 -2.99 -13.89 -8.81
N VAL A 95 -2.08 -14.83 -8.55
CA VAL A 95 -2.39 -16.03 -7.73
C VAL A 95 -2.21 -15.65 -6.27
N CYS A 96 -3.30 -15.77 -5.50
CA CYS A 96 -3.41 -15.45 -4.08
C CYS A 96 -2.68 -16.45 -3.19
#